data_AF-A0A7M7NYI7-F1
#
_entry.id   AF-A0A7M7NYI7-F1
#
_cell.length_a   1.000
_cell.length_b   1.000
_cell.length_c   1.000
_cell.angle_alpha   90.00
_cell.angle_beta   90.00
_cell.angle_gamma   90.00
#
_symmetry.space_group_name_H-M   'P 1'
#
loop_
_entity.id
_entity.type
_entity.pdbx_description
1 polymer ?
#
loop_
_entity_poly.entity_id
_entity_poly.type
_entity_poly.pdbx_seq_one_letter_code
_entity_poly.pdbx_strand_id
1 'polypeptide(L)'
;MMFGGVKNAAILLLMVTTIAVDRCSAVQPTPSAITFIGIGYNILEGNPEGGELGSGGVDPGLLVSRRIFELSYDESKVSSDSVYRVPDEVYFVSRDSAFTSSSRTTFHGTESYASKLSAQVDVSGSYSGVFASAEFAASARYETISNRMSSQGSVFFATQTIRNLGNARYLTELARPNGYALNNGFVSDACSLPNSYNEAAYMQFLESWGTHVVTEVDLGTREGTNYEESRSSFVEYASTQVSASLSASGSYAGYSASIAVNMDSFNSGMESGSSFGSTYSSYTVGSASLNEPIKLELLGMHEVFDEDYWTLLSSYLDSGHCTSSFQRSSVGSNVLTAMLGYANYRSIAQRTADGLVLIPLTWPDGTYGLQKPTSGCPNSEFTWPEGYRYHDTEDDNSNNYWSNPLNLAGSFGSNNMGHNFCMKTTSVVDSNLQWSWQPGSYCIYKYNTCPTGFTEGNIRWDDEDDNNRNSASGTLPSGDYGGNTRLYFCCRSDGVTDRGIFLPTEDNFMLFPRYSTCQAVNGMTVTKSWFRWDNEDDNNGDSQTAIHPYEGLQGGGHNVILHFCYYQRS
;
A
#
# COMPACT_ATOMS: atom_id res chain seq x y z
N MET A 1 -41.98 -100.76 39.03
CA MET A 1 -41.67 -99.88 40.18
C MET A 1 -41.03 -98.61 39.64
N MET A 2 -41.74 -97.48 39.85
CA MET A 2 -41.24 -96.13 40.14
C MET A 2 -40.15 -95.44 39.29
N PHE A 3 -40.61 -94.32 38.67
CA PHE A 3 -39.96 -93.04 38.29
C PHE A 3 -38.84 -93.05 37.22
N GLY A 4 -38.79 -92.13 36.25
CA GLY A 4 -39.43 -90.82 36.09
C GLY A 4 -39.48 -90.34 34.63
N GLY A 5 -40.29 -89.31 34.40
CA GLY A 5 -40.85 -88.93 33.10
C GLY A 5 -40.01 -88.04 32.18
N VAL A 6 -40.55 -87.97 30.97
CA VAL A 6 -40.14 -87.38 29.69
C VAL A 6 -40.26 -85.85 29.66
N LYS A 7 -39.41 -85.16 28.87
CA LYS A 7 -39.84 -84.09 27.94
C LYS A 7 -39.01 -84.08 26.65
N ASN A 8 -39.70 -84.32 25.54
CA ASN A 8 -39.24 -84.23 24.15
C ASN A 8 -39.04 -82.76 23.73
N ALA A 9 -37.95 -82.47 23.03
CA ALA A 9 -37.77 -81.22 22.28
C ALA A 9 -38.03 -81.49 20.79
N ALA A 10 -39.08 -80.88 20.24
CA ALA A 10 -39.35 -80.85 18.81
C ALA A 10 -38.70 -79.61 18.20
N ILE A 11 -37.93 -79.83 17.13
CA ILE A 11 -37.24 -78.82 16.33
C ILE A 11 -38.29 -78.00 15.57
N LEU A 12 -38.38 -76.71 15.88
CA LEU A 12 -39.21 -75.74 15.16
C LEU A 12 -38.34 -75.02 14.13
N LEU A 13 -38.63 -75.24 12.84
CA LEU A 13 -38.08 -74.49 11.71
C LEU A 13 -38.51 -73.02 11.86
N LEU A 14 -37.57 -72.10 12.12
CA LEU A 14 -37.80 -70.66 12.03
C LEU A 14 -37.28 -70.17 10.68
N MET A 15 -38.19 -69.82 9.77
CA MET A 15 -37.86 -69.07 8.56
C MET A 15 -37.32 -67.69 8.97
N VAL A 16 -36.06 -67.42 8.67
CA VAL A 16 -35.50 -66.08 8.71
C VAL A 16 -35.94 -65.38 7.43
N THR A 17 -37.00 -64.57 7.53
CA THR A 17 -37.33 -63.56 6.53
C THR A 17 -36.17 -62.57 6.46
N THR A 18 -35.41 -62.60 5.37
CA THR A 18 -34.48 -61.54 4.99
C THR A 18 -35.29 -60.27 4.79
N ILE A 19 -35.27 -59.37 5.77
CA ILE A 19 -35.64 -57.98 5.56
C ILE A 19 -34.61 -57.46 4.57
N ALA A 20 -35.04 -57.22 3.33
CA ALA A 20 -34.30 -56.38 2.41
C ALA A 20 -34.21 -55.00 3.09
N VAL A 21 -33.06 -54.73 3.68
CA VAL A 21 -32.68 -53.35 3.96
C VAL A 21 -32.45 -52.76 2.58
N ASP A 22 -33.45 -52.09 2.03
CA ASP A 22 -33.25 -51.12 0.97
C ASP A 22 -32.17 -50.17 1.49
N ARG A 23 -30.93 -50.40 1.05
CA ARG A 23 -29.91 -49.38 1.12
C ARG A 23 -30.46 -48.27 0.22
N CYS A 24 -31.05 -47.23 0.82
CA CYS A 24 -31.08 -45.93 0.16
C CYS A 24 -29.64 -45.67 -0.27
N SER A 25 -29.35 -45.83 -1.57
CA SER A 25 -28.08 -45.41 -2.13
C SER A 25 -28.04 -43.91 -1.90
N ALA A 26 -27.21 -43.45 -0.96
CA ALA A 26 -27.07 -42.03 -0.70
C ALA A 26 -26.63 -41.37 -2.00
N VAL A 27 -27.46 -40.49 -2.55
CA VAL A 27 -27.12 -39.72 -3.75
C VAL A 27 -25.86 -38.92 -3.40
N GLN A 28 -24.81 -39.10 -4.20
CA GLN A 28 -23.55 -38.38 -4.02
C GLN A 28 -23.82 -36.86 -4.02
N PRO A 29 -23.16 -36.09 -3.13
CA PRO A 29 -23.32 -34.66 -3.12
C PRO A 29 -22.78 -34.04 -4.42
N THR A 30 -23.28 -32.85 -4.74
CA THR A 30 -22.72 -32.01 -5.81
C THR A 30 -21.59 -31.16 -5.24
N PRO A 31 -20.49 -30.95 -5.98
CA PRO A 31 -19.39 -30.11 -5.50
C PRO A 31 -19.85 -28.65 -5.41
N SER A 32 -19.32 -27.88 -4.45
CA SER A 32 -19.71 -26.47 -4.24
C SER A 32 -19.48 -25.61 -5.50
N ALA A 33 -18.50 -25.98 -6.32
CA ALA A 33 -18.19 -25.38 -7.62
C ALA A 33 -19.40 -25.18 -8.52
N ILE A 34 -20.35 -26.12 -8.51
CA ILE A 34 -21.50 -26.14 -9.42
C ILE A 34 -22.41 -24.93 -9.17
N THR A 35 -22.38 -24.36 -7.97
CA THR A 35 -23.08 -23.12 -7.63
C THR A 35 -22.62 -21.94 -8.50
N PHE A 36 -21.37 -21.95 -8.95
CA PHE A 36 -20.73 -20.81 -9.61
C PHE A 36 -20.54 -20.99 -11.11
N ILE A 37 -20.46 -22.22 -11.62
CA ILE A 37 -20.30 -22.42 -13.07
C ILE A 37 -21.57 -22.03 -13.83
N GLY A 38 -21.42 -21.24 -14.89
CA GLY A 38 -22.49 -20.85 -15.80
C GLY A 38 -23.41 -19.76 -15.28
N ILE A 39 -23.08 -19.09 -14.17
CA ILE A 39 -23.86 -17.95 -13.66
C ILE A 39 -23.36 -16.62 -14.23
N GLY A 40 -24.21 -15.60 -14.20
CA GLY A 40 -23.84 -14.23 -14.51
C GLY A 40 -22.83 -13.63 -13.54
N TYR A 41 -21.98 -12.73 -14.05
CA TYR A 41 -21.03 -11.94 -13.26
C TYR A 41 -21.05 -10.46 -13.67
N ASN A 42 -21.19 -9.55 -12.71
CA ASN A 42 -21.07 -8.12 -12.94
C ASN A 42 -19.68 -7.62 -12.54
N ILE A 43 -18.82 -7.36 -13.53
CA ILE A 43 -17.41 -7.00 -13.29
C ILE A 43 -17.24 -5.61 -12.67
N LEU A 44 -18.20 -4.70 -12.83
CA LEU A 44 -18.15 -3.39 -12.20
C LEU A 44 -18.39 -3.50 -10.68
N GLU A 45 -19.27 -4.40 -10.28
CA GLU A 45 -19.65 -4.65 -8.88
C GLU A 45 -18.77 -5.72 -8.23
N GLY A 46 -17.97 -6.44 -9.02
CA GLY A 46 -17.09 -7.50 -8.57
C GLY A 46 -16.10 -7.06 -7.50
N ASN A 47 -15.83 -7.94 -6.54
CA ASN A 47 -14.70 -7.83 -5.64
C ASN A 47 -14.26 -9.21 -5.15
N PRO A 48 -13.16 -9.78 -5.69
CA PRO A 48 -12.63 -11.09 -5.29
C PRO A 48 -12.16 -11.21 -3.84
N GLU A 49 -12.08 -10.10 -3.09
CA GLU A 49 -11.81 -10.07 -1.64
C GLU A 49 -13.11 -10.06 -0.80
N GLY A 50 -14.27 -10.13 -1.45
CA GLY A 50 -15.60 -10.10 -0.84
C GLY A 50 -16.16 -8.68 -0.63
N GLY A 51 -17.46 -8.62 -0.34
CA GLY A 51 -18.21 -7.37 -0.20
C GLY A 51 -18.04 -6.66 1.15
N GLU A 52 -17.76 -7.38 2.25
CA GLU A 52 -17.62 -6.78 3.58
C GLU A 52 -16.15 -6.53 3.96
N LEU A 53 -15.87 -5.33 4.48
CA LEU A 53 -14.50 -4.91 4.83
C LEU A 53 -13.86 -5.70 5.99
N GLY A 54 -14.65 -6.20 6.95
CA GLY A 54 -14.13 -6.84 8.16
C GLY A 54 -13.97 -8.37 8.09
N SER A 55 -14.74 -9.01 7.22
CA SER A 55 -14.93 -10.46 7.14
C SER A 55 -14.68 -11.02 5.74
N GLY A 56 -14.70 -10.19 4.69
CA GLY A 56 -14.74 -10.64 3.31
C GLY A 56 -16.15 -11.05 2.90
N GLY A 57 -16.33 -12.31 2.51
CA GLY A 57 -17.59 -12.85 2.02
C GLY A 57 -17.58 -13.12 0.51
N VAL A 58 -18.76 -13.41 -0.03
CA VAL A 58 -18.92 -13.73 -1.46
C VAL A 58 -18.62 -12.49 -2.30
N ASP A 59 -17.92 -12.69 -3.42
CA ASP A 59 -17.69 -11.64 -4.40
C ASP A 59 -19.06 -11.06 -4.86
N PRO A 60 -19.31 -9.76 -4.63
CA PRO A 60 -20.60 -9.13 -4.95
C PRO A 60 -20.96 -9.14 -6.43
N GLY A 61 -19.99 -9.37 -7.32
CA GLY A 61 -20.24 -9.53 -8.75
C GLY A 61 -20.88 -10.88 -9.10
N LEU A 62 -20.81 -11.91 -8.25
CA LEU A 62 -21.36 -13.23 -8.52
C LEU A 62 -22.89 -13.25 -8.40
N LEU A 63 -23.58 -13.42 -9.53
CA LEU A 63 -25.05 -13.48 -9.58
C LEU A 63 -25.53 -14.93 -9.42
N VAL A 64 -25.35 -15.52 -8.23
CA VAL A 64 -25.59 -16.96 -7.95
C VAL A 64 -27.01 -17.46 -8.26
N SER A 65 -28.00 -16.57 -8.37
CA SER A 65 -29.38 -16.89 -8.76
C SER A 65 -29.66 -16.75 -10.27
N ARG A 66 -28.68 -16.30 -11.06
CA ARG A 66 -28.78 -15.99 -12.49
C ARG A 66 -27.94 -16.95 -13.31
N ARG A 67 -28.38 -18.21 -13.36
CA ARG A 67 -27.76 -19.27 -14.17
C ARG A 67 -28.12 -19.10 -15.66
N ILE A 68 -27.10 -19.05 -16.50
CA ILE A 68 -27.19 -18.85 -17.95
C ILE A 68 -26.97 -20.18 -18.68
N PHE A 69 -25.96 -20.95 -18.28
CA PHE A 69 -25.75 -22.31 -18.77
C PHE A 69 -26.52 -23.31 -17.91
N GLU A 70 -27.42 -24.05 -18.54
CA GLU A 70 -28.16 -25.11 -17.87
C GLU A 70 -27.23 -26.30 -17.62
N LEU A 71 -27.38 -26.95 -16.46
CA LEU A 71 -26.54 -28.06 -16.05
C LEU A 71 -27.40 -29.30 -15.85
N SER A 72 -27.15 -30.32 -16.68
CA SER A 72 -27.85 -31.59 -16.65
C SER A 72 -27.00 -32.67 -15.98
N TYR A 73 -27.61 -33.81 -15.70
CA TYR A 73 -26.92 -34.93 -15.04
C TYR A 73 -27.46 -36.27 -15.53
N ASP A 74 -27.77 -36.33 -16.81
CA ASP A 74 -28.39 -37.46 -17.49
C ASP A 74 -27.35 -38.58 -17.71
N GLU A 75 -26.07 -38.25 -17.86
CA GLU A 75 -24.98 -39.22 -18.04
C GLU A 75 -24.50 -39.88 -16.73
N SER A 76 -25.09 -39.50 -15.58
CA SER A 76 -24.68 -40.00 -14.26
C SER A 76 -23.18 -39.83 -13.97
N LYS A 77 -22.60 -38.75 -14.49
CA LYS A 77 -21.17 -38.45 -14.38
C LYS A 77 -20.76 -38.19 -12.93
N VAL A 78 -19.58 -38.72 -12.56
CA VAL A 78 -19.00 -38.59 -11.23
C VAL A 78 -17.57 -38.05 -11.31
N SER A 79 -17.11 -37.43 -10.23
CA SER A 79 -15.73 -36.98 -10.10
C SER A 79 -14.73 -38.14 -10.13
N SER A 80 -13.45 -37.86 -10.44
CA SER A 80 -12.41 -38.90 -10.55
C SER A 80 -12.19 -39.71 -9.27
N ASP A 81 -12.45 -39.12 -8.11
CA ASP A 81 -12.42 -39.76 -6.79
C ASP A 81 -13.73 -40.50 -6.44
N SER A 82 -14.74 -40.45 -7.32
CA SER A 82 -16.08 -41.03 -7.12
C SER A 82 -16.81 -40.50 -5.88
N VAL A 83 -16.47 -39.30 -5.41
CA VAL A 83 -17.11 -38.66 -4.25
C VAL A 83 -18.32 -37.82 -4.66
N TYR A 84 -18.21 -37.12 -5.78
CA TYR A 84 -19.18 -36.11 -6.20
C TYR A 84 -19.92 -36.50 -7.47
N ARG A 85 -21.21 -36.15 -7.52
CA ARG A 85 -21.99 -36.14 -8.76
C ARG A 85 -21.71 -34.83 -9.50
N VAL A 86 -21.31 -34.94 -10.77
CA VAL A 86 -20.86 -33.80 -11.59
C VAL A 86 -21.82 -33.64 -12.78
N PRO A 87 -22.22 -32.41 -13.14
CA PRO A 87 -23.01 -32.17 -14.34
C PRO A 87 -22.29 -32.61 -15.62
N ASP A 88 -23.08 -32.95 -16.63
CA ASP A 88 -22.56 -33.49 -17.89
C ASP A 88 -21.70 -32.44 -18.62
N GLU A 89 -22.08 -31.17 -18.52
CA GLU A 89 -21.44 -29.99 -19.12
C GLU A 89 -20.20 -29.49 -18.33
N VAL A 90 -19.90 -30.07 -17.17
CA VAL A 90 -18.84 -29.58 -16.29
C VAL A 90 -17.72 -30.60 -16.14
N TYR A 91 -16.48 -30.15 -16.30
CA TYR A 91 -15.31 -30.89 -15.85
C TYR A 91 -14.95 -30.44 -14.44
N PHE A 92 -14.77 -31.39 -13.51
CA PHE A 92 -14.45 -31.11 -12.12
C PHE A 92 -13.29 -31.98 -11.64
N VAL A 93 -12.33 -31.35 -10.96
CA VAL A 93 -11.19 -32.01 -10.34
C VAL A 93 -11.06 -31.56 -8.89
N SER A 94 -11.16 -32.53 -7.98
CA SER A 94 -10.81 -32.34 -6.57
C SER A 94 -9.29 -32.46 -6.39
N ARG A 95 -8.71 -31.68 -5.48
CA ARG A 95 -7.27 -31.75 -5.13
C ARG A 95 -7.08 -31.94 -3.63
N ASP A 96 -6.58 -33.11 -3.26
CA ASP A 96 -6.18 -33.41 -1.87
C ASP A 96 -4.82 -32.77 -1.51
N SER A 97 -3.86 -32.76 -2.45
CA SER A 97 -2.56 -32.09 -2.31
C SER A 97 -2.72 -30.58 -2.56
N ALA A 98 -3.29 -29.88 -1.59
CA ALA A 98 -3.58 -28.47 -1.72
C ALA A 98 -2.33 -27.63 -2.02
N PHE A 99 -2.32 -26.95 -3.17
CA PHE A 99 -1.26 -25.98 -3.48
C PHE A 99 -1.50 -24.74 -2.63
N THR A 100 -0.55 -24.43 -1.75
CA THR A 100 -0.58 -23.23 -0.92
C THR A 100 0.44 -22.23 -1.43
N SER A 101 0.01 -21.01 -1.72
CA SER A 101 0.89 -19.91 -2.08
C SER A 101 0.58 -18.69 -1.22
N SER A 102 1.62 -17.91 -0.94
CA SER A 102 1.48 -16.61 -0.29
C SER A 102 2.06 -15.53 -1.21
N SER A 103 1.40 -14.39 -1.26
CA SER A 103 1.88 -13.24 -2.04
C SER A 103 1.78 -11.96 -1.22
N ARG A 104 2.59 -10.98 -1.63
CA ARG A 104 2.66 -9.65 -1.04
C ARG A 104 2.54 -8.62 -2.15
N THR A 105 1.74 -7.59 -1.94
CA THR A 105 1.50 -6.54 -2.94
C THR A 105 1.39 -5.20 -2.26
N THR A 106 1.94 -4.16 -2.89
CA THR A 106 1.76 -2.77 -2.47
C THR A 106 0.82 -2.08 -3.44
N PHE A 107 -0.12 -1.27 -2.95
CA PHE A 107 -0.99 -0.44 -3.79
C PHE A 107 -1.22 0.92 -3.15
N HIS A 108 -1.38 1.94 -3.99
CA HIS A 108 -1.39 3.36 -3.58
C HIS A 108 -2.30 4.24 -4.44
N GLY A 109 -3.08 3.61 -5.32
CA GLY A 109 -4.12 4.28 -6.10
C GLY A 109 -5.09 3.27 -6.71
N THR A 110 -6.03 3.80 -7.50
CA THR A 110 -7.10 3.01 -8.12
C THR A 110 -6.59 1.98 -9.13
N GLU A 111 -5.48 2.28 -9.81
CA GLU A 111 -4.91 1.40 -10.82
C GLU A 111 -4.24 0.19 -10.17
N SER A 112 -3.31 0.40 -9.22
CA SER A 112 -2.68 -0.72 -8.50
C SER A 112 -3.69 -1.54 -7.69
N TYR A 113 -4.70 -0.91 -7.09
CA TYR A 113 -5.69 -1.68 -6.35
C TYR A 113 -6.56 -2.55 -7.26
N ALA A 114 -7.05 -2.01 -8.38
CA ALA A 114 -7.81 -2.81 -9.33
C ALA A 114 -6.94 -3.90 -9.97
N SER A 115 -5.67 -3.62 -10.32
CA SER A 115 -4.73 -4.64 -10.83
C SER A 115 -4.55 -5.82 -9.87
N LYS A 116 -4.48 -5.55 -8.55
CA LYS A 116 -4.45 -6.60 -7.51
C LYS A 116 -5.72 -7.47 -7.53
N LEU A 117 -6.89 -6.90 -7.78
CA LEU A 117 -8.15 -7.64 -7.90
C LEU A 117 -8.21 -8.41 -9.23
N SER A 118 -7.83 -7.80 -10.35
CA SER A 118 -7.81 -8.42 -11.69
C SER A 118 -6.91 -9.66 -11.74
N ALA A 119 -5.84 -9.71 -10.95
CA ALA A 119 -4.99 -10.91 -10.86
C ALA A 119 -5.74 -12.18 -10.39
N GLN A 120 -6.99 -12.05 -9.96
CA GLN A 120 -7.85 -13.11 -9.44
C GLN A 120 -9.03 -13.41 -10.39
N VAL A 121 -9.19 -12.63 -11.46
CA VAL A 121 -10.29 -12.70 -12.42
C VAL A 121 -9.73 -12.59 -13.83
N ASP A 122 -9.72 -13.70 -14.56
CA ASP A 122 -9.30 -13.73 -15.95
C ASP A 122 -10.53 -13.56 -16.87
N VAL A 123 -10.47 -12.59 -17.79
CA VAL A 123 -11.48 -12.42 -18.84
C VAL A 123 -10.93 -13.03 -20.13
N SER A 124 -11.60 -14.06 -20.63
CA SER A 124 -11.24 -14.76 -21.86
C SER A 124 -11.59 -13.94 -23.12
N GLY A 125 -10.98 -14.29 -24.26
CA GLY A 125 -11.39 -13.79 -25.58
C GLY A 125 -10.72 -12.49 -26.09
N SER A 126 -11.22 -12.00 -27.23
CA SER A 126 -10.65 -10.85 -27.96
C SER A 126 -11.06 -9.48 -27.38
N TYR A 127 -11.86 -9.46 -26.32
CA TYR A 127 -12.51 -8.26 -25.77
C TYR A 127 -12.22 -8.04 -24.27
N SER A 128 -11.12 -8.61 -23.76
CA SER A 128 -10.68 -8.49 -22.35
C SER A 128 -10.47 -7.05 -21.85
N GLY A 129 -10.48 -6.05 -22.74
CA GLY A 129 -10.32 -4.63 -22.41
C GLY A 129 -11.61 -3.84 -22.17
N VAL A 130 -12.81 -4.40 -22.39
CA VAL A 130 -14.08 -3.62 -22.38
C VAL A 130 -14.31 -2.85 -21.08
N PHE A 131 -14.00 -3.47 -19.93
CA PHE A 131 -14.16 -2.86 -18.61
C PHE A 131 -12.83 -2.49 -17.95
N ALA A 132 -11.72 -2.53 -18.69
CA ALA A 132 -10.41 -2.26 -18.11
C ALA A 132 -10.30 -0.85 -17.50
N SER A 133 -11.13 0.13 -17.84
CA SER A 133 -11.10 1.43 -17.16
C SER A 133 -11.98 1.51 -15.92
N ALA A 134 -12.79 0.50 -15.57
CA ALA A 134 -13.80 0.62 -14.50
C ALA A 134 -14.08 -0.69 -13.72
N GLU A 135 -13.36 -1.77 -13.99
CA GLU A 135 -13.50 -3.03 -13.25
C GLU A 135 -13.44 -2.81 -11.73
N PHE A 136 -14.37 -3.47 -11.02
CA PHE A 136 -14.55 -3.46 -9.56
C PHE A 136 -14.92 -2.11 -8.93
N ALA A 137 -14.96 -1.03 -9.72
CA ALA A 137 -15.08 0.34 -9.22
C ALA A 137 -16.43 0.66 -8.56
N ALA A 138 -17.47 -0.15 -8.79
CA ALA A 138 -18.78 -0.03 -8.15
C ALA A 138 -18.93 -0.92 -6.89
N SER A 139 -17.89 -1.66 -6.49
CA SER A 139 -17.94 -2.45 -5.26
C SER A 139 -17.70 -1.56 -4.03
N ALA A 140 -18.49 -1.75 -2.96
CA ALA A 140 -18.42 -0.93 -1.74
C ALA A 140 -17.02 -0.93 -1.09
N ARG A 141 -16.34 -2.08 -1.12
CA ARG A 141 -14.96 -2.23 -0.65
C ARG A 141 -13.99 -1.43 -1.51
N TYR A 142 -14.16 -1.44 -2.84
CA TYR A 142 -13.34 -0.65 -3.75
C TYR A 142 -13.49 0.84 -3.50
N GLU A 143 -14.73 1.33 -3.42
CA GLU A 143 -15.00 2.74 -3.14
C GLU A 143 -14.38 3.18 -1.81
N THR A 144 -14.50 2.35 -0.76
CA THR A 144 -13.94 2.68 0.55
C THR A 144 -12.42 2.80 0.51
N ILE A 145 -11.73 1.82 -0.06
CA ILE A 145 -10.26 1.81 -0.13
C ILE A 145 -9.75 2.91 -1.09
N SER A 146 -10.43 3.11 -2.22
CA SER A 146 -10.15 4.20 -3.16
C SER A 146 -10.26 5.57 -2.50
N ASN A 147 -11.28 5.79 -1.67
CA ASN A 147 -11.44 7.03 -0.92
C ASN A 147 -10.31 7.24 0.10
N ARG A 148 -9.81 6.19 0.77
CA ARG A 148 -8.65 6.32 1.68
C ARG A 148 -7.39 6.77 0.92
N MET A 149 -7.10 6.16 -0.22
CA MET A 149 -5.92 6.51 -1.02
C MET A 149 -6.00 7.92 -1.62
N SER A 150 -7.16 8.29 -2.17
CA SER A 150 -7.35 9.58 -2.86
C SER A 150 -7.51 10.76 -1.90
N SER A 151 -8.28 10.61 -0.81
CA SER A 151 -8.58 11.71 0.10
C SER A 151 -7.61 11.83 1.28
N GLN A 152 -7.08 10.71 1.78
CA GLN A 152 -6.19 10.68 2.96
C GLN A 152 -4.74 10.40 2.59
N GLY A 153 -4.50 10.03 1.33
CA GLY A 153 -3.17 9.77 0.80
C GLY A 153 -2.56 8.46 1.24
N SER A 154 -3.36 7.55 1.81
CA SER A 154 -2.90 6.27 2.36
C SER A 154 -2.19 5.40 1.33
N VAL A 155 -1.19 4.66 1.80
CA VAL A 155 -0.49 3.63 1.03
C VAL A 155 -0.75 2.28 1.72
N PHE A 156 -1.03 1.25 0.92
CA PHE A 156 -1.39 -0.05 1.45
C PHE A 156 -0.36 -1.11 1.12
N PHE A 157 -0.06 -1.94 2.12
CA PHE A 157 0.63 -3.20 1.96
C PHE A 157 -0.40 -4.33 2.14
N ALA A 158 -0.37 -5.35 1.31
CA ALA A 158 -1.28 -6.48 1.43
C ALA A 158 -0.53 -7.80 1.40
N THR A 159 -0.99 -8.71 2.25
CA THR A 159 -0.55 -10.10 2.27
C THR A 159 -1.76 -10.98 2.00
N GLN A 160 -1.57 -12.06 1.25
CA GLN A 160 -2.58 -13.09 1.11
C GLN A 160 -1.96 -14.47 1.09
N THR A 161 -2.76 -15.46 1.49
CA THR A 161 -2.48 -16.88 1.37
C THR A 161 -3.67 -17.54 0.67
N ILE A 162 -3.37 -18.27 -0.40
CA ILE A 162 -4.34 -19.03 -1.17
C ILE A 162 -4.03 -20.51 -0.99
N ARG A 163 -5.09 -21.31 -0.81
CA ARG A 163 -5.03 -22.77 -0.81
C ARG A 163 -5.98 -23.29 -1.88
N ASN A 164 -5.46 -23.75 -3.01
CA ASN A 164 -6.26 -24.34 -4.09
C ASN A 164 -6.59 -25.81 -3.75
N LEU A 165 -7.88 -26.12 -3.71
CA LEU A 165 -8.47 -27.41 -3.35
C LEU A 165 -9.17 -28.11 -4.53
N GLY A 166 -9.14 -27.50 -5.71
CA GLY A 166 -9.78 -28.05 -6.89
C GLY A 166 -10.07 -26.99 -7.94
N ASN A 167 -10.65 -27.46 -9.03
CA ASN A 167 -11.02 -26.65 -10.18
C ASN A 167 -12.30 -27.22 -10.80
N ALA A 168 -13.14 -26.34 -11.33
CA ALA A 168 -14.26 -26.72 -12.17
C ALA A 168 -14.33 -25.80 -13.38
N ARG A 169 -14.63 -26.36 -14.55
CA ARG A 169 -14.87 -25.57 -15.76
C ARG A 169 -16.02 -26.10 -16.59
N TYR A 170 -16.70 -25.20 -17.27
CA TYR A 170 -17.67 -25.50 -18.30
C TYR A 170 -16.97 -26.04 -19.54
N LEU A 171 -17.52 -27.09 -20.15
CA LEU A 171 -16.98 -27.72 -21.35
C LEU A 171 -17.44 -26.93 -22.59
N THR A 172 -16.94 -25.70 -22.74
CA THR A 172 -17.27 -24.80 -23.86
C THR A 172 -17.02 -25.46 -25.21
N GLU A 173 -15.97 -26.28 -25.31
CA GLU A 173 -15.61 -27.02 -26.52
C GLU A 173 -16.65 -28.07 -26.95
N LEU A 174 -17.51 -28.48 -26.01
CA LEU A 174 -18.58 -29.45 -26.27
C LEU A 174 -19.97 -28.80 -26.37
N ALA A 175 -20.10 -27.50 -26.13
CA ALA A 175 -21.39 -26.80 -26.14
C ALA A 175 -22.16 -27.03 -27.44
N ARG A 176 -21.49 -26.86 -28.59
CA ARG A 176 -22.07 -27.10 -29.91
C ARG A 176 -22.29 -28.58 -30.24
N PRO A 177 -21.26 -29.45 -30.25
CA PRO A 177 -21.43 -30.83 -30.70
C PRO A 177 -22.37 -31.65 -29.81
N ASN A 178 -22.47 -31.33 -28.52
CA ASN A 178 -23.34 -32.04 -27.59
C ASN A 178 -24.68 -31.33 -27.34
N GLY A 179 -24.91 -30.16 -27.93
CA GLY A 179 -26.19 -29.47 -27.86
C GLY A 179 -26.55 -28.96 -26.45
N TYR A 180 -25.59 -28.37 -25.74
CA TYR A 180 -25.81 -27.88 -24.38
C TYR A 180 -26.84 -26.75 -24.36
N ALA A 181 -27.71 -26.78 -23.34
CA ALA A 181 -28.83 -25.86 -23.22
C ALA A 181 -28.45 -24.58 -22.47
N LEU A 182 -29.04 -23.47 -22.92
CA LEU A 182 -29.17 -22.24 -22.15
C LEU A 182 -30.41 -22.30 -21.25
N ASN A 183 -30.36 -21.58 -20.14
CA ASN A 183 -31.48 -21.44 -19.23
C ASN A 183 -32.66 -20.73 -19.90
N ASN A 184 -33.87 -21.27 -19.74
CA ASN A 184 -35.07 -20.74 -20.40
C ASN A 184 -35.40 -19.28 -20.02
N GLY A 185 -35.09 -18.87 -18.78
CA GLY A 185 -35.26 -17.48 -18.34
C GLY A 185 -34.32 -16.53 -19.09
N PHE A 186 -33.05 -16.91 -19.18
CA PHE A 186 -32.05 -16.16 -19.96
C PHE A 186 -32.46 -16.07 -21.43
N VAL A 187 -32.85 -17.18 -22.04
CA VAL A 187 -33.30 -17.23 -23.44
C VAL A 187 -34.50 -16.32 -23.67
N SER A 188 -35.48 -16.34 -22.76
CA SER A 188 -36.69 -15.51 -22.86
C SER A 188 -36.36 -14.01 -22.82
N ASP A 189 -35.47 -13.60 -21.91
CA ASP A 189 -35.04 -12.20 -21.80
C ASP A 189 -34.18 -11.79 -23.01
N ALA A 190 -33.24 -12.64 -23.44
CA ALA A 190 -32.38 -12.42 -24.59
C ALA A 190 -33.19 -12.30 -25.90
N CYS A 191 -34.19 -13.15 -26.11
CA CYS A 191 -35.07 -13.10 -27.29
C CYS A 191 -36.08 -11.95 -27.26
N SER A 192 -36.27 -11.30 -26.10
CA SER A 192 -37.11 -10.11 -25.95
C SER A 192 -36.37 -8.81 -26.28
N LEU A 193 -35.04 -8.85 -26.43
CA LEU A 193 -34.25 -7.68 -26.81
C LEU A 193 -34.55 -7.24 -28.25
N PRO A 194 -34.64 -5.92 -28.51
CA PRO A 194 -34.89 -5.42 -29.85
C PRO A 194 -33.67 -5.63 -30.77
N ASN A 195 -33.89 -6.06 -32.02
CA ASN A 195 -32.80 -6.28 -32.98
C ASN A 195 -31.97 -5.01 -33.28
N SER A 196 -32.57 -3.83 -33.11
CA SER A 196 -31.87 -2.53 -33.13
C SER A 196 -31.50 -2.09 -31.72
N TYR A 197 -30.31 -1.50 -31.55
CA TYR A 197 -29.85 -1.03 -30.25
C TYR A 197 -30.84 -0.07 -29.57
N ASN A 198 -31.24 -0.44 -28.35
CA ASN A 198 -32.03 0.39 -27.45
C ASN A 198 -31.33 0.42 -26.09
N GLU A 199 -30.69 1.53 -25.75
CA GLU A 199 -29.84 1.63 -24.57
C GLU A 199 -30.55 1.12 -23.30
N ALA A 200 -31.75 1.62 -22.98
CA ALA A 200 -32.47 1.23 -21.78
C ALA A 200 -32.72 -0.29 -21.68
N ALA A 201 -33.18 -0.93 -22.78
CA ALA A 201 -33.46 -2.36 -22.78
C ALA A 201 -32.19 -3.21 -22.58
N TYR A 202 -31.10 -2.84 -23.25
CA TYR A 202 -29.84 -3.57 -23.14
C TYR A 202 -29.12 -3.33 -21.81
N MET A 203 -29.19 -2.12 -21.24
CA MET A 203 -28.65 -1.85 -19.91
C MET A 203 -29.41 -2.64 -18.83
N GLN A 204 -30.74 -2.72 -18.93
CA GLN A 204 -31.56 -3.54 -18.02
C GLN A 204 -31.22 -5.04 -18.12
N PHE A 205 -30.89 -5.52 -19.31
CA PHE A 205 -30.42 -6.90 -19.50
C PHE A 205 -29.08 -7.14 -18.78
N LEU A 206 -28.12 -6.22 -18.91
CA LEU A 206 -26.84 -6.30 -18.18
C LEU A 206 -27.01 -6.16 -16.66
N GLU A 207 -27.96 -5.35 -16.17
CA GLU A 207 -28.31 -5.27 -14.75
C GLU A 207 -28.89 -6.60 -14.23
N SER A 208 -29.63 -7.33 -15.08
CA SER A 208 -30.32 -8.57 -14.68
C SER A 208 -29.42 -9.80 -14.73
N TRP A 209 -28.56 -9.89 -15.75
CA TRP A 209 -27.76 -11.07 -16.06
C TRP A 209 -26.25 -10.86 -15.89
N GLY A 210 -25.82 -9.63 -15.64
CA GLY A 210 -24.42 -9.28 -15.51
C GLY A 210 -23.75 -8.97 -16.84
N THR A 211 -22.45 -8.74 -16.75
CA THR A 211 -21.56 -8.36 -17.86
C THR A 211 -20.82 -9.54 -18.47
N HIS A 212 -20.70 -10.62 -17.71
CA HIS A 212 -19.92 -11.81 -18.05
C HIS A 212 -20.65 -13.06 -17.55
N VAL A 213 -20.16 -14.23 -17.94
CA VAL A 213 -20.58 -15.54 -17.44
C VAL A 213 -19.36 -16.25 -16.87
N VAL A 214 -19.50 -16.86 -15.71
CA VAL A 214 -18.43 -17.65 -15.08
C VAL A 214 -18.29 -18.98 -15.83
N THR A 215 -17.15 -19.21 -16.48
CA THR A 215 -16.86 -20.44 -17.23
C THR A 215 -15.93 -21.38 -16.48
N GLU A 216 -15.03 -20.86 -15.66
CA GLU A 216 -14.11 -21.66 -14.85
C GLU A 216 -13.90 -21.04 -13.48
N VAL A 217 -13.72 -21.89 -12.47
CA VAL A 217 -13.38 -21.49 -11.11
C VAL A 217 -12.27 -22.38 -10.55
N ASP A 218 -11.25 -21.76 -9.96
CA ASP A 218 -10.42 -22.44 -8.97
C ASP A 218 -11.10 -22.32 -7.62
N LEU A 219 -11.19 -23.44 -6.90
CA LEU A 219 -11.85 -23.51 -5.61
C LEU A 219 -10.84 -23.66 -4.50
N GLY A 220 -11.15 -23.04 -3.36
CA GLY A 220 -10.35 -23.25 -2.17
C GLY A 220 -10.64 -22.27 -1.06
N THR A 221 -9.58 -21.89 -0.37
CA THR A 221 -9.62 -20.82 0.64
C THR A 221 -8.63 -19.73 0.26
N ARG A 222 -9.04 -18.48 0.45
CA ARG A 222 -8.16 -17.31 0.41
C ARG A 222 -8.30 -16.54 1.71
N GLU A 223 -7.18 -16.20 2.30
CA GLU A 223 -7.12 -15.33 3.48
C GLU A 223 -6.18 -14.18 3.15
N GLY A 224 -6.60 -12.96 3.45
CA GLY A 224 -5.79 -11.78 3.18
C GLY A 224 -5.98 -10.67 4.21
N THR A 225 -4.95 -9.86 4.32
CA THR A 225 -4.91 -8.70 5.19
C THR A 225 -4.35 -7.52 4.42
N ASN A 226 -5.08 -6.41 4.42
CA ASN A 226 -4.60 -5.12 3.96
C ASN A 226 -4.18 -4.30 5.18
N TYR A 227 -2.93 -3.83 5.14
CA TYR A 227 -2.33 -2.94 6.10
C TYR A 227 -2.29 -1.54 5.50
N GLU A 228 -2.68 -0.55 6.28
CA GLU A 228 -2.71 0.84 5.88
C GLU A 228 -1.62 1.62 6.59
N GLU A 229 -0.97 2.50 5.83
CA GLU A 229 -0.02 3.46 6.34
C GLU A 229 -0.33 4.85 5.80
N SER A 230 -0.10 5.87 6.63
CA SER A 230 -0.21 7.26 6.18
C SER A 230 0.88 7.57 5.16
N ARG A 231 0.66 8.57 4.29
CA ARG A 231 1.65 8.92 3.26
C ARG A 231 3.01 9.29 3.85
N SER A 232 3.02 10.12 4.90
CA SER A 232 4.25 10.60 5.51
C SER A 232 5.01 9.47 6.21
N SER A 233 4.30 8.62 6.98
CA SER A 233 4.89 7.44 7.62
C SER A 233 5.41 6.42 6.60
N PHE A 234 4.73 6.26 5.47
CA PHE A 234 5.22 5.40 4.38
C PHE A 234 6.50 5.96 3.75
N VAL A 235 6.57 7.27 3.48
CA VAL A 235 7.80 7.89 2.96
C VAL A 235 8.95 7.77 3.95
N GLU A 236 8.68 7.93 5.26
CA GLU A 236 9.66 7.68 6.31
C GLU A 236 10.16 6.23 6.29
N TYR A 237 9.24 5.26 6.24
CA TYR A 237 9.57 3.85 6.09
C TYR A 237 10.45 3.60 4.85
N ALA A 238 10.06 4.11 3.69
CA ALA A 238 10.83 4.00 2.46
C ALA A 238 12.22 4.64 2.59
N SER A 239 12.34 5.77 3.28
CA SER A 239 13.60 6.47 3.47
C SER A 239 14.62 5.68 4.29
N THR A 240 14.13 4.87 5.24
CA THR A 240 14.96 4.07 6.14
C THR A 240 15.27 2.70 5.55
N GLN A 241 14.26 2.03 4.97
CA GLN A 241 14.38 0.65 4.50
C GLN A 241 14.83 0.54 3.05
N VAL A 242 14.35 1.44 2.16
CA VAL A 242 14.58 1.34 0.70
C VAL A 242 14.96 2.71 0.14
N SER A 243 15.95 3.34 0.75
CA SER A 243 16.31 4.74 0.47
C SER A 243 16.61 5.09 -0.98
N ALA A 244 17.05 4.12 -1.78
CA ALA A 244 17.31 4.29 -3.20
C ALA A 244 16.03 4.56 -4.03
N SER A 245 14.85 4.29 -3.46
CA SER A 245 13.56 4.59 -4.07
C SER A 245 13.15 6.06 -3.95
N LEU A 246 13.83 6.86 -3.10
CA LEU A 246 13.51 8.27 -2.90
C LEU A 246 14.19 9.15 -3.94
N SER A 247 13.47 10.17 -4.38
CA SER A 247 14.00 11.22 -5.26
C SER A 247 13.41 12.57 -4.89
N ALA A 248 14.21 13.63 -5.10
CA ALA A 248 13.69 14.99 -5.02
C ALA A 248 12.74 15.23 -6.22
N SER A 249 11.63 15.90 -5.95
CA SER A 249 10.61 16.27 -6.92
C SER A 249 10.30 17.76 -6.80
N GLY A 250 9.50 18.28 -7.73
CA GLY A 250 9.15 19.70 -7.81
C GLY A 250 8.19 20.17 -6.73
N SER A 251 7.59 21.34 -6.96
CA SER A 251 6.62 21.95 -6.04
C SER A 251 5.40 21.07 -5.81
N TYR A 252 4.98 20.92 -4.56
CA TYR A 252 3.80 20.15 -4.19
C TYR A 252 3.10 20.74 -2.97
N ALA A 253 1.76 20.72 -2.97
CA ALA A 253 0.91 21.19 -1.87
C ALA A 253 1.28 22.59 -1.31
N GLY A 254 1.76 23.50 -2.17
CA GLY A 254 2.17 24.86 -1.78
C GLY A 254 3.63 25.01 -1.36
N TYR A 255 4.39 23.92 -1.28
CA TYR A 255 5.83 23.90 -1.00
C TYR A 255 6.62 23.87 -2.31
N SER A 256 7.85 24.39 -2.32
CA SER A 256 8.63 24.53 -3.56
C SER A 256 9.35 23.23 -3.94
N ALA A 257 9.55 22.32 -2.99
CA ALA A 257 10.14 21.01 -3.17
C ALA A 257 9.31 19.89 -2.50
N SER A 258 9.48 18.67 -3.01
CA SER A 258 8.88 17.46 -2.45
C SER A 258 9.82 16.27 -2.54
N ILE A 259 9.52 15.23 -1.77
CA ILE A 259 10.13 13.92 -1.91
C ILE A 259 9.11 13.00 -2.57
N ALA A 260 9.53 12.30 -3.62
CA ALA A 260 8.74 11.25 -4.26
C ALA A 260 9.37 9.88 -4.02
N VAL A 261 8.52 8.87 -3.78
CA VAL A 261 8.91 7.46 -3.74
C VAL A 261 8.59 6.83 -5.10
N ASN A 262 9.62 6.28 -5.75
CA ASN A 262 9.43 5.43 -6.92
C ASN A 262 8.98 4.04 -6.45
N MET A 263 7.71 3.73 -6.70
CA MET A 263 7.09 2.50 -6.17
C MET A 263 7.65 1.22 -6.78
N ASP A 264 8.12 1.24 -8.02
CA ASP A 264 8.78 0.08 -8.66
C ASP A 264 10.12 -0.23 -8.00
N SER A 265 10.94 0.80 -7.78
CA SER A 265 12.21 0.71 -7.06
C SER A 265 11.99 0.28 -5.61
N PHE A 266 10.98 0.84 -4.95
CA PHE A 266 10.60 0.48 -3.59
C PHE A 266 10.19 -1.00 -3.50
N ASN A 267 9.28 -1.46 -4.36
CA ASN A 267 8.81 -2.84 -4.38
C ASN A 267 9.95 -3.82 -4.72
N SER A 268 10.88 -3.43 -5.59
CA SER A 268 12.05 -4.25 -5.96
C SER A 268 13.12 -4.30 -4.86
N GLY A 269 13.25 -3.24 -4.07
CA GLY A 269 14.24 -3.13 -2.99
C GLY A 269 13.71 -3.59 -1.62
N MET A 270 12.42 -3.88 -1.49
CA MET A 270 11.81 -4.32 -0.24
C MET A 270 12.29 -5.72 0.16
N GLU A 271 12.81 -5.84 1.39
CA GLU A 271 13.29 -7.13 1.91
C GLU A 271 12.18 -8.18 2.04
N SER A 272 12.55 -9.44 1.84
CA SER A 272 11.63 -10.56 2.07
C SER A 272 11.25 -10.65 3.56
N GLY A 273 9.95 -10.76 3.85
CA GLY A 273 9.42 -10.80 5.21
C GLY A 273 9.13 -9.44 5.86
N SER A 274 9.55 -8.33 5.24
CA SER A 274 9.18 -6.98 5.71
C SER A 274 7.71 -6.65 5.41
N SER A 275 7.15 -5.75 6.23
CA SER A 275 5.80 -5.20 6.13
C SER A 275 5.75 -3.80 6.74
N PHE A 276 4.79 -2.98 6.33
CA PHE A 276 4.54 -1.65 6.91
C PHE A 276 3.04 -1.44 7.13
N GLY A 277 2.71 -0.39 7.88
CA GLY A 277 1.32 -0.06 8.21
C GLY A 277 0.71 -0.91 9.30
N SER A 278 -0.53 -0.58 9.63
CA SER A 278 -1.35 -1.26 10.62
C SER A 278 -2.52 -1.97 9.96
N THR A 279 -3.02 -3.06 10.54
CA THR A 279 -4.15 -3.81 9.96
C THR A 279 -5.37 -2.91 9.79
N TYR A 280 -5.81 -2.76 8.54
CA TYR A 280 -7.00 -1.99 8.19
C TYR A 280 -8.21 -2.88 7.91
N SER A 281 -7.99 -3.93 7.12
CA SER A 281 -9.05 -4.88 6.75
C SER A 281 -8.48 -6.28 6.61
N SER A 282 -9.24 -7.28 7.02
CA SER A 282 -8.98 -8.68 6.73
C SER A 282 -10.14 -9.26 5.92
N TYR A 283 -9.88 -10.34 5.21
CA TYR A 283 -10.92 -11.07 4.49
C TYR A 283 -10.60 -12.54 4.38
N THR A 284 -11.66 -13.34 4.35
CA THR A 284 -11.61 -14.77 4.06
C THR A 284 -12.63 -15.09 2.98
N VAL A 285 -12.22 -15.89 2.00
CA VAL A 285 -13.07 -16.47 0.96
C VAL A 285 -12.98 -17.98 1.08
N GLY A 286 -14.14 -18.64 1.15
CA GLY A 286 -14.23 -20.08 1.35
C GLY A 286 -13.85 -20.58 2.75
N SER A 287 -14.05 -21.87 2.97
CA SER A 287 -13.69 -22.59 4.20
C SER A 287 -13.34 -24.05 3.89
N ALA A 288 -12.80 -24.78 4.86
CA ALA A 288 -12.53 -26.21 4.70
C ALA A 288 -13.79 -27.07 4.41
N SER A 289 -14.97 -26.61 4.82
CA SER A 289 -16.26 -27.28 4.57
C SER A 289 -16.99 -26.80 3.32
N LEU A 290 -16.69 -25.59 2.87
CA LEU A 290 -17.34 -24.96 1.73
C LEU A 290 -16.29 -24.18 0.93
N ASN A 291 -15.76 -24.81 -0.11
CA ASN A 291 -14.79 -24.18 -0.98
C ASN A 291 -15.50 -23.16 -1.88
N GLU A 292 -14.96 -21.95 -1.96
CA GLU A 292 -15.48 -20.86 -2.78
C GLU A 292 -14.47 -20.48 -3.87
N PRO A 293 -14.88 -19.71 -4.89
CA PRO A 293 -13.99 -19.30 -5.96
C PRO A 293 -12.85 -18.43 -5.44
N ILE A 294 -11.63 -18.92 -5.61
CA ILE A 294 -10.38 -18.17 -5.41
C ILE A 294 -9.83 -17.66 -6.73
N LYS A 295 -10.28 -18.17 -7.87
CA LYS A 295 -9.97 -17.60 -9.19
C LYS A 295 -11.18 -17.78 -10.08
N LEU A 296 -11.46 -16.80 -10.92
CA LEU A 296 -12.55 -16.84 -11.90
C LEU A 296 -11.97 -16.76 -13.31
N GLU A 297 -12.52 -17.53 -14.24
CA GLU A 297 -12.45 -17.25 -15.67
C GLU A 297 -13.84 -16.87 -16.17
N LEU A 298 -13.88 -15.81 -16.96
CA LEU A 298 -15.10 -15.16 -17.42
C LEU A 298 -15.18 -15.15 -18.94
N LEU A 299 -16.37 -15.42 -19.45
CA LEU A 299 -16.76 -15.20 -20.85
C LEU A 299 -17.58 -13.91 -20.94
N GLY A 300 -17.27 -13.03 -21.91
CA GLY A 300 -18.06 -11.81 -22.12
C GLY A 300 -19.52 -12.12 -22.43
N MET A 301 -20.48 -11.39 -21.86
CA MET A 301 -21.91 -11.68 -22.05
C MET A 301 -22.32 -11.69 -23.53
N HIS A 302 -21.72 -10.81 -24.34
CA HIS A 302 -21.96 -10.76 -25.78
C HIS A 302 -21.52 -12.05 -26.52
N GLU A 303 -20.55 -12.80 -25.99
CA GLU A 303 -20.02 -14.02 -26.60
C GLU A 303 -20.93 -15.23 -26.35
N VAL A 304 -21.78 -15.19 -25.32
CA VAL A 304 -22.86 -16.17 -25.12
C VAL A 304 -23.81 -16.18 -26.31
N PHE A 305 -23.88 -15.07 -27.05
CA PHE A 305 -24.65 -14.99 -28.28
C PHE A 305 -23.95 -15.63 -29.47
N ASP A 306 -22.81 -16.30 -29.35
CA ASP A 306 -22.21 -17.08 -30.45
C ASP A 306 -23.10 -18.29 -30.85
N GLU A 307 -22.97 -18.79 -32.09
CA GLU A 307 -23.73 -19.97 -32.52
C GLU A 307 -23.38 -21.22 -31.73
N ASP A 308 -22.17 -21.29 -31.17
CA ASP A 308 -21.71 -22.44 -30.41
C ASP A 308 -22.53 -22.68 -29.12
N TYR A 309 -23.18 -21.64 -28.58
CA TYR A 309 -24.03 -21.73 -27.38
C TYR A 309 -25.53 -21.80 -27.68
N TRP A 310 -25.97 -21.42 -28.89
CA TRP A 310 -27.39 -21.37 -29.28
C TRP A 310 -27.83 -22.59 -30.10
N THR A 311 -27.51 -23.78 -29.60
CA THR A 311 -27.71 -25.06 -30.31
C THR A 311 -29.17 -25.51 -30.36
N LEU A 312 -29.99 -25.07 -29.40
CA LEU A 312 -31.39 -25.49 -29.23
C LEU A 312 -32.41 -24.41 -29.66
N LEU A 313 -32.03 -23.50 -30.56
CA LEU A 313 -32.90 -22.39 -30.99
C LEU A 313 -34.29 -22.88 -31.47
N SER A 314 -34.34 -23.96 -32.25
CA SER A 314 -35.60 -24.56 -32.72
C SER A 314 -36.52 -24.94 -31.55
N SER A 315 -35.96 -25.59 -30.52
CA SER A 315 -36.71 -25.99 -29.32
C SER A 315 -37.20 -24.78 -28.53
N TYR A 316 -36.42 -23.69 -28.49
CA TYR A 316 -36.82 -22.45 -27.83
C TYR A 316 -37.95 -21.72 -28.58
N LEU A 317 -37.99 -21.81 -29.91
CA LEU A 317 -39.10 -21.30 -30.72
C LEU A 317 -40.38 -22.11 -30.46
N ASP A 318 -40.29 -23.45 -30.48
CA ASP A 318 -41.44 -24.34 -30.29
C ASP A 318 -42.05 -24.22 -28.89
N SER A 319 -41.21 -24.00 -27.87
CA SER A 319 -41.64 -23.81 -26.47
C SER A 319 -42.10 -22.39 -26.16
N GLY A 320 -41.98 -21.44 -27.10
CA GLY A 320 -42.39 -20.04 -26.92
C GLY A 320 -41.43 -19.20 -26.07
N HIS A 321 -40.23 -19.71 -25.76
CA HIS A 321 -39.16 -18.94 -25.11
C HIS A 321 -38.46 -17.97 -26.07
N CYS A 322 -38.58 -18.19 -27.38
CA CYS A 322 -38.04 -17.29 -28.39
C CYS A 322 -39.04 -17.07 -29.53
N THR A 323 -38.79 -16.05 -30.36
CA THR A 323 -39.61 -15.75 -31.53
C THR A 323 -38.78 -15.82 -32.81
N SER A 324 -39.42 -16.12 -33.94
CA SER A 324 -38.73 -16.20 -35.24
C SER A 324 -38.13 -14.86 -35.71
N SER A 325 -38.52 -13.74 -35.08
CA SER A 325 -37.93 -12.42 -35.30
C SER A 325 -36.59 -12.19 -34.59
N PHE A 326 -36.16 -13.08 -33.69
CA PHE A 326 -34.90 -12.93 -32.96
C PHE A 326 -33.69 -13.03 -33.89
N GLN A 327 -32.86 -11.99 -33.90
CA GLN A 327 -31.60 -11.95 -34.66
C GLN A 327 -30.39 -12.04 -33.71
N ARG A 328 -30.01 -13.27 -33.35
CA ARG A 328 -28.91 -13.58 -32.40
C ARG A 328 -27.66 -12.72 -32.60
N SER A 329 -27.13 -12.68 -33.82
CA SER A 329 -25.87 -11.97 -34.10
C SER A 329 -25.99 -10.45 -33.91
N SER A 330 -27.12 -9.87 -34.33
CA SER A 330 -27.44 -8.45 -34.13
C SER A 330 -27.60 -8.15 -32.64
N VAL A 331 -28.30 -9.00 -31.90
CA VAL A 331 -28.46 -8.85 -30.45
C VAL A 331 -27.12 -8.96 -29.73
N GLY A 332 -26.28 -9.95 -30.06
CA GLY A 332 -24.93 -10.08 -29.50
C GLY A 332 -24.06 -8.83 -29.74
N SER A 333 -24.11 -8.26 -30.95
CA SER A 333 -23.39 -7.00 -31.27
C SER A 333 -23.90 -5.80 -30.45
N ASN A 334 -25.21 -5.74 -30.22
CA ASN A 334 -25.83 -4.70 -29.39
C ASN A 334 -25.52 -4.90 -27.89
N VAL A 335 -25.41 -6.15 -27.41
CA VAL A 335 -24.93 -6.44 -26.04
C VAL A 335 -23.50 -5.93 -25.87
N LEU A 336 -22.60 -6.17 -26.83
CA LEU A 336 -21.25 -5.61 -26.79
C LEU A 336 -21.27 -4.07 -26.76
N THR A 337 -22.13 -3.45 -27.57
CA THR A 337 -22.33 -1.99 -27.57
C THR A 337 -22.78 -1.49 -26.20
N ALA A 338 -23.73 -2.20 -25.56
CA ALA A 338 -24.18 -1.87 -24.21
C ALA A 338 -23.06 -2.02 -23.18
N MET A 339 -22.28 -3.12 -23.24
CA MET A 339 -21.16 -3.35 -22.33
C MET A 339 -20.13 -2.22 -22.41
N LEU A 340 -19.79 -1.75 -23.62
CA LEU A 340 -18.87 -0.61 -23.82
C LEU A 340 -19.40 0.70 -23.22
N GLY A 341 -20.73 0.88 -23.15
CA GLY A 341 -21.37 2.06 -22.56
C GLY A 341 -21.75 1.90 -21.08
N TYR A 342 -21.69 0.69 -20.52
CA TYR A 342 -22.35 0.35 -19.26
C TYR A 342 -21.77 1.11 -18.05
N ALA A 343 -20.44 1.24 -17.96
CA ALA A 343 -19.79 2.00 -16.90
C ALA A 343 -20.23 3.47 -16.89
N ASN A 344 -20.30 4.10 -18.07
CA ASN A 344 -20.75 5.48 -18.22
C ASN A 344 -22.23 5.63 -17.88
N TYR A 345 -23.08 4.69 -18.33
CA TYR A 345 -24.50 4.67 -18.00
C TYR A 345 -24.73 4.60 -16.49
N ARG A 346 -23.96 3.76 -15.79
CA ARG A 346 -23.98 3.62 -14.33
C ARG A 346 -23.26 4.76 -13.59
N SER A 347 -22.73 5.76 -14.30
CA SER A 347 -21.97 6.89 -13.74
C SER A 347 -20.78 6.45 -12.88
N ILE A 348 -20.13 5.35 -13.25
CA ILE A 348 -18.96 4.83 -12.54
C ILE A 348 -17.71 5.58 -12.98
N ALA A 349 -16.97 6.10 -12.01
CA ALA A 349 -15.72 6.80 -12.26
C ALA A 349 -14.70 5.85 -12.90
N GLN A 350 -14.02 6.32 -13.94
CA GLN A 350 -12.91 5.58 -14.53
C GLN A 350 -11.70 5.59 -13.59
N ARG A 351 -10.95 4.49 -13.60
CA ARG A 351 -9.66 4.36 -12.94
C ARG A 351 -8.72 5.45 -13.45
N THR A 352 -8.05 6.11 -12.52
CA THR A 352 -6.95 7.02 -12.83
C THR A 352 -5.63 6.28 -12.64
N ALA A 353 -4.64 6.64 -13.45
CA ALA A 353 -3.28 6.17 -13.25
C ALA A 353 -2.80 6.49 -11.83
N ASP A 354 -2.02 5.61 -11.26
CA ASP A 354 -1.50 5.84 -9.92
C ASP A 354 -0.60 7.08 -9.90
N GLY A 355 -0.94 8.02 -9.02
CA GLY A 355 -0.13 9.21 -8.80
C GLY A 355 1.17 8.87 -8.07
N LEU A 356 2.15 9.77 -8.16
CA LEU A 356 3.36 9.65 -7.34
C LEU A 356 3.00 9.66 -5.85
N VAL A 357 3.65 8.80 -5.08
CA VAL A 357 3.61 8.88 -3.62
C VAL A 357 4.62 9.94 -3.19
N LEU A 358 4.12 11.11 -2.80
CA LEU A 358 4.96 12.26 -2.48
C LEU A 358 4.50 13.00 -1.23
N ILE A 359 5.46 13.58 -0.52
CA ILE A 359 5.22 14.51 0.58
C ILE A 359 5.99 15.81 0.33
N PRO A 360 5.45 16.96 0.76
CA PRO A 360 6.23 18.18 0.86
C PRO A 360 7.52 17.95 1.65
N LEU A 361 8.59 18.61 1.23
CA LEU A 361 9.83 18.58 1.96
C LEU A 361 9.79 19.63 3.06
N THR A 362 9.58 19.18 4.30
CA THR A 362 9.44 20.06 5.49
C THR A 362 10.63 19.93 6.44
N TRP A 363 10.81 20.89 7.34
CA TRP A 363 11.82 20.76 8.40
C TRP A 363 11.48 19.59 9.34
N PRO A 364 12.40 18.63 9.56
CA PRO A 364 12.09 17.40 10.29
C PRO A 364 11.62 17.62 11.74
N ASP A 365 10.99 16.60 12.28
CA ASP A 365 10.40 16.61 13.63
C ASP A 365 11.44 16.81 14.75
N GLY A 366 10.94 17.34 15.86
CA GLY A 366 11.73 17.67 17.05
C GLY A 366 11.99 19.17 17.20
N THR A 367 12.56 19.54 18.34
CA THR A 367 12.96 20.91 18.63
C THR A 367 14.49 21.01 18.64
N TYR A 368 15.03 22.00 17.96
CA TYR A 368 16.48 22.13 17.75
C TYR A 368 16.83 23.54 17.28
N GLY A 369 18.12 23.85 17.24
CA GLY A 369 18.62 25.09 16.66
C GLY A 369 19.55 24.86 15.48
N LEU A 370 19.58 25.83 14.57
CA LEU A 370 20.54 25.92 13.48
C LEU A 370 21.39 27.17 13.66
N GLN A 371 22.62 27.10 13.17
CA GLN A 371 23.47 28.28 13.07
C GLN A 371 22.88 29.24 12.03
N LYS A 372 22.76 30.53 12.38
CA LYS A 372 22.22 31.52 11.44
C LYS A 372 23.28 31.89 10.38
N PRO A 373 23.01 31.67 9.08
CA PRO A 373 23.87 32.18 8.02
C PRO A 373 23.63 33.67 7.77
N THR A 374 24.53 34.31 7.01
CA THR A 374 24.38 35.72 6.57
C THR A 374 23.09 36.00 5.79
N SER A 375 22.49 34.96 5.20
CA SER A 375 21.21 35.03 4.47
C SER A 375 19.97 35.06 5.37
N GLY A 376 20.09 34.79 6.68
CA GLY A 376 18.97 34.77 7.62
C GLY A 376 18.51 33.35 7.99
N CYS A 377 17.46 33.27 8.82
CA CYS A 377 16.86 31.98 9.20
C CYS A 377 15.95 31.43 8.10
N PRO A 378 15.78 30.09 8.02
CA PRO A 378 15.00 29.44 6.95
C PRO A 378 13.49 29.57 7.18
N ASN A 379 12.96 30.77 6.95
CA ASN A 379 11.62 31.22 7.35
C ASN A 379 10.51 30.93 6.32
N SER A 380 10.77 30.19 5.24
CA SER A 380 9.79 29.87 4.20
C SER A 380 8.59 29.06 4.70
N GLU A 381 8.80 28.09 5.58
CA GLU A 381 7.72 27.24 6.13
C GLU A 381 7.06 27.84 7.38
N PHE A 382 7.89 28.31 8.31
CA PHE A 382 7.46 28.95 9.55
C PHE A 382 8.53 29.92 10.00
N THR A 383 8.16 30.88 10.85
CA THR A 383 9.13 31.83 11.42
C THR A 383 9.91 31.18 12.55
N TRP A 384 11.23 31.17 12.42
CA TRP A 384 12.15 30.70 13.45
C TRP A 384 12.39 31.81 14.49
N PRO A 385 12.08 31.59 15.77
CA PRO A 385 12.62 32.41 16.84
C PRO A 385 14.14 32.53 16.74
N GLU A 386 14.64 33.75 16.84
CA GLU A 386 16.06 34.03 16.75
C GLU A 386 16.68 34.33 18.12
N GLY A 387 17.96 34.02 18.25
CA GLY A 387 18.75 34.37 19.42
C GLY A 387 20.15 34.82 19.04
N TYR A 388 20.85 35.38 20.01
CA TYR A 388 22.22 35.85 19.82
C TYR A 388 23.03 35.70 21.10
N ARG A 389 24.33 35.41 20.93
CA ARG A 389 25.37 35.46 21.95
C ARG A 389 26.56 36.27 21.42
N TYR A 390 26.93 37.32 22.13
CA TYR A 390 28.22 38.00 22.01
C TYR A 390 29.21 37.34 22.96
N HIS A 391 30.38 36.99 22.43
CA HIS A 391 31.53 36.51 23.18
C HIS A 391 32.59 37.61 23.16
N ASP A 392 32.93 38.13 24.34
CA ASP A 392 34.22 38.78 24.59
C ASP A 392 35.21 37.64 24.79
N THR A 393 36.07 37.45 23.79
CA THR A 393 37.11 36.41 23.82
C THR A 393 38.40 37.05 24.35
N GLU A 394 39.49 36.30 24.45
CA GLU A 394 40.77 36.80 25.00
C GLU A 394 41.19 38.18 24.46
N ASP A 395 41.53 39.11 25.37
CA ASP A 395 41.94 40.48 25.06
C ASP A 395 43.48 40.59 24.90
N ASP A 396 44.26 39.76 25.60
CA ASP A 396 45.73 39.76 25.57
C ASP A 396 46.26 38.70 24.59
N ASN A 397 46.96 39.13 23.53
CA ASN A 397 47.42 38.28 22.42
C ASN A 397 46.30 37.54 21.63
N SER A 398 45.08 38.06 21.68
CA SER A 398 43.90 37.57 20.96
C SER A 398 44.20 37.02 19.55
N ASN A 399 43.90 35.75 19.30
CA ASN A 399 44.19 35.08 18.04
C ASN A 399 42.92 34.51 17.36
N ASN A 400 41.81 35.26 17.37
CA ASN A 400 40.64 34.86 16.58
C ASN A 400 40.95 34.94 15.09
N TYR A 401 40.64 33.87 14.35
CA TYR A 401 40.81 33.86 12.90
C TYR A 401 39.82 32.88 12.24
N TRP A 402 39.50 33.14 10.97
CA TRP A 402 38.40 32.44 10.29
C TRP A 402 38.62 32.33 8.78
N SER A 403 37.87 31.42 8.16
CA SER A 403 37.88 31.24 6.71
C SER A 403 37.26 32.42 5.96
N ASN A 404 37.72 32.70 4.74
CA ASN A 404 37.06 33.63 3.83
C ASN A 404 36.57 32.86 2.58
N PRO A 405 35.26 32.81 2.29
CA PRO A 405 34.16 33.48 2.98
C PRO A 405 33.76 32.81 4.32
N LEU A 406 33.34 33.63 5.28
CA LEU A 406 32.65 33.21 6.50
C LEU A 406 31.16 33.54 6.33
N ASN A 407 30.35 32.54 5.97
CA ASN A 407 28.91 32.73 5.68
C ASN A 407 28.05 32.82 6.95
N LEU A 408 28.66 33.23 8.07
CA LEU A 408 28.09 33.23 9.42
C LEU A 408 27.48 34.60 9.75
N ALA A 409 26.26 34.64 10.30
CA ALA A 409 25.71 35.88 10.83
C ALA A 409 26.36 36.22 12.17
N GLY A 410 26.85 37.46 12.31
CA GLY A 410 27.48 37.96 13.51
C GLY A 410 28.49 39.08 13.22
N SER A 411 29.04 39.64 14.28
CA SER A 411 30.23 40.50 14.24
C SER A 411 31.45 39.67 14.62
N PHE A 412 32.57 39.85 13.92
CA PHE A 412 33.80 39.09 14.16
C PHE A 412 34.98 40.04 14.25
N GLY A 413 35.73 39.95 15.35
CA GLY A 413 36.91 40.75 15.65
C GLY A 413 38.07 39.89 16.13
N SER A 414 39.22 40.52 16.38
CA SER A 414 40.40 39.83 16.89
C SER A 414 40.19 39.25 18.29
N ASN A 415 39.37 39.91 19.11
CA ASN A 415 39.09 39.61 20.52
C ASN A 415 37.58 39.47 20.82
N ASN A 416 36.73 39.33 19.79
CA ASN A 416 35.31 39.10 20.02
C ASN A 416 34.65 38.37 18.86
N MET A 417 33.51 37.74 19.15
CA MET A 417 32.67 37.13 18.13
C MET A 417 31.19 37.10 18.48
N GLY A 418 30.36 37.09 17.44
CA GLY A 418 28.92 36.96 17.55
C GLY A 418 28.41 35.62 17.01
N HIS A 419 27.63 34.91 17.82
CA HIS A 419 26.85 33.75 17.41
C HIS A 419 25.37 34.08 17.33
N ASN A 420 24.79 33.99 16.13
CA ASN A 420 23.34 34.11 15.93
C ASN A 420 22.70 32.74 15.69
N PHE A 421 21.51 32.52 16.23
CA PHE A 421 20.82 31.24 16.20
C PHE A 421 19.44 31.34 15.57
N CYS A 422 19.04 30.28 14.88
CA CYS A 422 17.68 30.05 14.42
C CYS A 422 17.11 28.87 15.20
N MET A 423 16.06 29.07 16.00
CA MET A 423 15.55 28.05 16.92
C MET A 423 14.17 27.53 16.53
N LYS A 424 14.04 26.23 16.25
CA LYS A 424 12.75 25.56 16.09
C LYS A 424 12.24 25.14 17.46
N THR A 425 11.28 25.88 17.98
CA THR A 425 10.71 25.67 19.31
C THR A 425 9.48 24.76 19.33
N THR A 426 8.97 24.39 18.14
CA THR A 426 7.79 23.53 17.97
C THR A 426 8.20 22.20 17.37
N SER A 427 7.86 21.09 18.03
CA SER A 427 8.32 19.76 17.63
C SER A 427 7.76 19.33 16.28
N VAL A 428 6.44 19.45 16.09
CA VAL A 428 5.71 19.08 14.88
C VAL A 428 4.98 20.31 14.38
N VAL A 429 5.25 20.73 13.16
CA VAL A 429 4.62 21.92 12.55
C VAL A 429 3.28 21.54 11.92
N ASP A 430 3.22 20.39 11.25
CA ASP A 430 1.99 19.80 10.71
C ASP A 430 2.00 18.29 10.98
N SER A 431 0.97 17.81 11.69
CA SER A 431 0.84 16.39 12.05
C SER A 431 0.66 15.47 10.84
N ASN A 432 0.26 15.99 9.68
CA ASN A 432 0.09 15.22 8.46
C ASN A 432 1.37 15.11 7.62
N LEU A 433 2.41 15.91 7.96
CA LEU A 433 3.67 16.01 7.24
C LEU A 433 4.87 15.63 8.12
N GLN A 434 4.62 14.81 9.15
CA GLN A 434 5.63 14.34 10.09
C GLN A 434 6.67 13.47 9.38
N TRP A 435 7.95 13.78 9.61
CA TRP A 435 9.04 12.93 9.18
C TRP A 435 10.31 13.20 10.00
N SER A 436 11.16 12.18 10.12
CA SER A 436 12.37 12.24 10.93
C SER A 436 13.59 12.67 10.13
N TRP A 437 14.57 13.24 10.84
CA TRP A 437 15.92 13.45 10.31
C TRP A 437 16.50 12.15 9.76
N GLN A 438 17.15 12.22 8.60
CA GLN A 438 17.74 11.05 7.96
C GLN A 438 19.13 10.70 8.50
N PRO A 439 19.53 9.41 8.47
CA PRO A 439 20.89 8.95 8.77
C PRO A 439 21.97 9.74 8.04
N GLY A 440 23.01 10.09 8.77
CA GLY A 440 24.13 10.87 8.23
C GLY A 440 25.20 11.20 9.28
N SER A 441 26.05 12.16 8.95
CA SER A 441 27.15 12.60 9.81
C SER A 441 27.19 14.14 9.94
N TYR A 442 26.42 14.66 10.89
CA TYR A 442 26.24 16.10 11.11
C TYR A 442 25.73 16.38 12.53
N CYS A 443 25.79 17.64 12.95
CA CYS A 443 25.25 18.11 14.21
C CYS A 443 24.38 19.36 14.02
N ILE A 444 23.50 19.57 14.99
CA ILE A 444 22.64 20.74 15.16
C ILE A 444 22.71 21.20 16.62
N TYR A 445 22.26 22.42 16.91
CA TYR A 445 22.15 22.88 18.29
C TYR A 445 21.04 22.13 19.01
N LYS A 446 21.29 21.77 20.26
CA LYS A 446 20.27 21.19 21.11
C LYS A 446 19.29 22.27 21.57
N TYR A 447 18.01 21.95 21.58
CA TYR A 447 16.98 22.73 22.26
C TYR A 447 16.07 21.78 23.04
N ASN A 448 16.15 21.82 24.37
CA ASN A 448 15.51 20.90 25.32
C ASN A 448 15.99 19.45 25.20
N THR A 449 15.51 18.69 24.22
CA THR A 449 15.82 17.27 24.02
C THR A 449 16.25 17.07 22.58
N CYS A 450 17.23 16.19 22.34
CA CYS A 450 17.67 15.90 20.99
C CYS A 450 16.57 15.18 20.17
N PRO A 451 16.40 15.54 18.88
CA PRO A 451 15.51 14.79 17.99
C PRO A 451 15.92 13.32 17.90
N THR A 452 14.97 12.45 17.53
CA THR A 452 15.18 11.02 17.38
C THR A 452 16.39 10.72 16.48
N GLY A 453 17.24 9.79 16.90
CA GLY A 453 18.46 9.39 16.19
C GLY A 453 19.70 10.25 16.46
N PHE A 454 19.57 11.37 17.18
CA PHE A 454 20.72 12.16 17.62
C PHE A 454 21.18 11.80 19.03
N THR A 455 22.48 11.88 19.23
CA THR A 455 23.13 11.77 20.53
C THR A 455 23.54 13.15 21.03
N GLU A 456 23.27 13.41 22.31
CA GLU A 456 23.67 14.65 22.97
C GLU A 456 25.19 14.73 23.15
N GLY A 457 25.70 15.94 22.98
CA GLY A 457 27.07 16.32 23.30
C GLY A 457 27.16 17.79 23.72
N ASN A 458 28.33 18.23 24.17
CA ASN A 458 28.60 19.64 24.45
C ASN A 458 30.05 20.02 24.21
N ILE A 459 30.24 21.31 24.01
CA ILE A 459 31.53 21.99 24.13
C ILE A 459 31.30 23.12 25.14
N ARG A 460 32.20 23.21 26.12
CA ARG A 460 32.33 24.31 27.06
C ARG A 460 33.66 24.99 26.79
N TRP A 461 33.62 26.31 26.81
CA TRP A 461 34.82 27.12 26.88
C TRP A 461 34.73 28.18 27.97
N ASP A 462 35.89 28.48 28.57
CA ASP A 462 36.11 29.67 29.39
C ASP A 462 36.26 30.88 28.48
N ASP A 463 35.33 31.81 28.60
CA ASP A 463 35.47 33.13 27.98
C ASP A 463 36.29 34.01 28.97
N GLU A 464 36.69 35.22 28.55
CA GLU A 464 37.57 36.13 29.33
C GLU A 464 37.12 36.31 30.80
N ASP A 465 38.03 36.22 31.77
CA ASP A 465 37.67 36.35 33.20
C ASP A 465 37.67 37.82 33.71
N ASP A 466 38.45 38.71 33.08
CA ASP A 466 38.57 40.13 33.45
C ASP A 466 37.71 41.03 32.53
N ASN A 467 36.92 41.96 33.09
CA ASN A 467 36.04 42.89 32.34
C ASN A 467 35.05 42.28 31.31
N ASN A 468 34.86 40.96 31.33
CA ASN A 468 33.99 40.18 30.45
C ASN A 468 32.65 40.88 30.11
N ARG A 469 32.44 41.18 28.82
CA ARG A 469 31.21 41.82 28.31
C ARG A 469 30.30 40.86 27.55
N ASN A 470 30.40 39.57 27.85
CA ASN A 470 29.50 38.55 27.34
C ASN A 470 28.03 38.95 27.50
N SER A 471 27.27 38.78 26.41
CA SER A 471 25.84 39.10 26.43
C SER A 471 25.05 38.13 25.57
N ALA A 472 23.83 37.82 25.97
CA ALA A 472 22.95 36.92 25.22
C ALA A 472 21.49 37.41 25.27
N SER A 473 20.74 37.17 24.20
CA SER A 473 19.34 37.58 24.08
C SER A 473 18.57 36.71 23.08
N GLY A 474 17.24 36.81 23.12
CA GLY A 474 16.33 36.04 22.26
C GLY A 474 16.21 34.57 22.69
N THR A 475 15.85 33.71 21.74
CA THR A 475 15.71 32.27 21.97
C THR A 475 17.04 31.57 21.70
N LEU A 476 17.61 30.94 22.72
CA LEU A 476 18.95 30.36 22.66
C LEU A 476 18.90 28.82 22.61
N PRO A 477 19.93 28.16 22.05
CA PRO A 477 20.20 26.75 22.29
C PRO A 477 20.26 26.41 23.79
N SER A 478 20.06 25.14 24.12
CA SER A 478 20.38 24.65 25.46
C SER A 478 21.86 24.87 25.75
N GLY A 479 22.16 25.52 26.87
CA GLY A 479 23.50 25.95 27.22
C GLY A 479 23.57 26.76 28.50
N ASP A 480 24.81 27.03 28.92
CA ASP A 480 25.15 27.96 30.00
C ASP A 480 25.74 29.23 29.35
N TYR A 481 25.17 30.40 29.63
CA TYR A 481 25.53 31.69 28.99
C TYR A 481 25.96 32.76 30.01
N GLY A 482 26.64 32.32 31.07
CA GLY A 482 27.13 33.19 32.14
C GLY A 482 28.43 33.89 31.74
N GLY A 483 29.37 33.96 32.68
CA GLY A 483 30.75 34.39 32.41
C GLY A 483 31.39 33.51 31.34
N ASN A 484 31.20 32.19 31.43
CA ASN A 484 31.68 31.21 30.45
C ASN A 484 30.53 30.63 29.63
N THR A 485 30.88 30.00 28.52
CA THR A 485 29.90 29.44 27.59
C THR A 485 29.95 27.92 27.55
N ARG A 486 28.79 27.28 27.69
CA ARG A 486 28.59 25.87 27.30
C ARG A 486 27.47 25.77 26.30
N LEU A 487 27.72 25.19 25.13
CA LEU A 487 26.69 24.87 24.15
C LEU A 487 26.49 23.36 24.05
N TYR A 488 25.23 22.95 24.06
CA TYR A 488 24.85 21.57 23.79
C TYR A 488 24.48 21.37 22.33
N PHE A 489 24.86 20.22 21.81
CA PHE A 489 24.64 19.80 20.44
C PHE A 489 23.93 18.46 20.40
N CYS A 490 23.19 18.26 19.32
CA CYS A 490 22.66 16.97 18.93
C CYS A 490 23.44 16.54 17.69
N CYS A 491 24.15 15.43 17.76
CA CYS A 491 24.98 14.93 16.68
C CYS A 491 24.57 13.52 16.24
N ARG A 492 24.78 13.20 14.96
CA ARG A 492 24.65 11.84 14.41
C ARG A 492 25.90 11.43 13.67
N SER A 493 26.11 10.13 13.60
CA SER A 493 27.20 9.49 12.87
C SER A 493 26.79 8.08 12.40
N ASP A 494 25.51 7.92 12.09
CA ASP A 494 24.85 6.66 11.73
C ASP A 494 24.64 6.54 10.21
N GLY A 495 25.27 7.41 9.42
CA GLY A 495 25.27 7.37 7.96
C GLY A 495 26.54 7.96 7.35
N VAL A 496 26.62 7.92 6.03
CA VAL A 496 27.75 8.43 5.24
C VAL A 496 27.47 9.83 4.69
N THR A 497 28.51 10.66 4.54
CA THR A 497 28.36 12.07 4.16
C THR A 497 28.06 12.30 2.68
N ASP A 498 28.37 11.34 1.80
CA ASP A 498 28.15 11.43 0.35
C ASP A 498 26.71 11.09 -0.06
N ARG A 499 26.00 10.28 0.75
CA ARG A 499 24.58 10.04 0.58
C ARG A 499 23.79 11.27 0.99
N GLY A 500 23.21 11.96 0.01
CA GLY A 500 22.38 13.15 0.24
C GLY A 500 21.20 12.87 1.17
N ILE A 501 21.05 13.70 2.21
CA ILE A 501 19.80 13.79 2.99
C ILE A 501 18.86 14.78 2.31
N PHE A 502 17.56 14.66 2.53
CA PHE A 502 16.55 15.61 2.10
C PHE A 502 16.30 16.60 3.24
N LEU A 503 16.30 17.89 2.94
CA LEU A 503 15.93 18.99 3.83
C LEU A 503 15.32 20.10 2.97
N PRO A 504 14.48 20.99 3.52
CA PRO A 504 13.91 22.10 2.77
C PRO A 504 14.97 22.87 1.98
N THR A 505 14.66 23.20 0.73
CA THR A 505 15.61 23.79 -0.25
C THR A 505 15.31 25.24 -0.59
N GLU A 506 14.22 25.76 -0.02
CA GLU A 506 13.66 27.09 -0.20
C GLU A 506 14.62 28.17 0.30
N ASP A 507 15.21 27.93 1.48
CA ASP A 507 16.11 28.85 2.15
C ASP A 507 17.48 28.23 2.37
N ASN A 508 18.50 29.09 2.43
CA ASN A 508 19.85 28.67 2.80
C ASN A 508 19.92 28.40 4.31
N PHE A 509 20.70 27.40 4.71
CA PHE A 509 20.86 27.03 6.11
C PHE A 509 22.27 26.51 6.41
N MET A 510 22.55 26.28 7.69
CA MET A 510 23.81 25.71 8.14
C MET A 510 23.63 24.51 9.04
N LEU A 511 24.46 23.49 8.80
CA LEU A 511 24.69 22.40 9.73
C LEU A 511 26.15 22.39 10.16
N PHE A 512 26.41 21.72 11.28
CA PHE A 512 27.78 21.41 11.69
C PHE A 512 28.18 20.05 11.12
N PRO A 513 29.40 19.89 10.58
CA PRO A 513 29.88 18.55 10.26
C PRO A 513 30.26 17.83 11.56
N ARG A 514 29.93 16.54 11.66
CA ARG A 514 30.34 15.72 12.82
C ARG A 514 31.83 15.34 12.78
N TYR A 515 32.38 15.23 11.57
CA TYR A 515 33.79 14.98 11.28
C TYR A 515 34.29 16.03 10.27
N SER A 516 35.33 15.72 9.49
CA SER A 516 35.94 16.68 8.57
C SER A 516 35.10 16.99 7.32
N THR A 517 34.16 16.12 6.93
CA THR A 517 33.36 16.26 5.69
C THR A 517 31.94 16.75 6.00
N CYS A 518 31.43 17.65 5.16
CA CYS A 518 30.04 18.09 5.25
C CYS A 518 29.08 17.02 4.72
N GLN A 519 27.95 16.85 5.39
CA GLN A 519 26.84 16.01 4.91
C GLN A 519 26.31 16.55 3.57
N ALA A 520 26.14 15.71 2.56
CA ALA A 520 25.45 16.09 1.33
C ALA A 520 23.95 16.29 1.62
N VAL A 521 23.35 17.31 1.00
CA VAL A 521 21.91 17.57 1.02
C VAL A 521 21.41 17.60 -0.43
N ASN A 522 20.40 16.79 -0.75
CA ASN A 522 19.86 16.72 -2.10
C ASN A 522 19.26 18.08 -2.51
N GLY A 523 19.62 18.56 -3.71
CA GLY A 523 19.17 19.86 -4.23
C GLY A 523 19.96 21.08 -3.73
N MET A 524 20.97 20.87 -2.86
CA MET A 524 21.78 21.94 -2.30
C MET A 524 23.27 21.73 -2.57
N THR A 525 23.99 22.83 -2.79
CA THR A 525 25.45 22.88 -2.85
C THR A 525 25.98 23.30 -1.49
N VAL A 526 27.04 22.65 -1.02
CA VAL A 526 27.63 22.90 0.30
C VAL A 526 28.98 23.61 0.21
N THR A 527 29.15 24.68 0.99
CA THR A 527 30.42 25.38 1.18
C THR A 527 30.85 25.24 2.63
N LYS A 528 32.06 24.69 2.87
CA LYS A 528 32.62 24.57 4.21
C LYS A 528 33.34 25.85 4.60
N SER A 529 33.01 26.39 5.77
CA SER A 529 33.70 27.51 6.43
C SER A 529 34.08 27.13 7.85
N TRP A 530 34.90 27.94 8.51
CA TRP A 530 35.31 27.70 9.90
C TRP A 530 35.68 28.98 10.62
N PHE A 531 35.58 28.93 11.95
CA PHE A 531 35.92 30.00 12.87
C PHE A 531 36.67 29.40 14.05
N ARG A 532 37.85 29.94 14.38
CA ARG A 532 38.58 29.64 15.61
C ARG A 532 38.61 30.89 16.49
N TRP A 533 38.38 30.70 17.78
CA TRP A 533 38.57 31.72 18.79
C TRP A 533 39.55 31.28 19.87
N ASP A 534 40.27 32.27 20.39
CA ASP A 534 41.07 32.16 21.61
C ASP A 534 40.18 32.20 22.84
N ASN A 535 40.48 31.29 23.77
CA ASN A 535 39.87 31.24 25.09
C ASN A 535 40.95 31.56 26.13
N GLU A 536 40.55 31.72 27.39
CA GLU A 536 41.44 32.08 28.50
C GLU A 536 42.70 31.19 28.58
N ASP A 537 43.88 31.79 28.71
CA ASP A 537 45.17 31.08 28.75
C ASP A 537 45.53 30.59 30.18
N ASP A 538 44.95 31.18 31.24
CA ASP A 538 45.22 30.85 32.65
C ASP A 538 44.02 30.18 33.37
N ASN A 539 44.24 29.07 34.11
CA ASN A 539 43.19 28.29 34.81
C ASN A 539 42.00 27.81 33.94
N ASN A 540 42.22 27.64 32.65
CA ASN A 540 41.21 27.30 31.65
C ASN A 540 40.32 26.07 32.02
N GLY A 541 39.01 26.28 32.06
CA GLY A 541 37.94 25.30 32.31
C GLY A 541 37.26 24.72 31.06
N ASP A 542 37.90 24.81 29.89
CA ASP A 542 37.46 24.25 28.62
C ASP A 542 37.26 22.73 28.73
N SER A 543 36.16 22.26 28.16
CA SER A 543 35.87 20.83 28.13
C SER A 543 34.94 20.49 26.98
N GLN A 544 35.05 19.26 26.48
CA GLN A 544 34.11 18.75 25.48
C GLN A 544 33.81 17.28 25.74
N THR A 545 32.61 16.86 25.36
CA THR A 545 32.27 15.43 25.32
C THR A 545 32.83 14.78 24.06
N ALA A 546 32.87 13.44 24.00
CA ALA A 546 33.25 12.71 22.78
C ALA A 546 32.29 12.96 21.59
N ILE A 547 31.07 13.40 21.87
CA ILE A 547 30.07 13.81 20.89
C ILE A 547 30.12 15.33 20.80
N HIS A 548 30.54 15.86 19.65
CA HIS A 548 30.57 17.29 19.39
C HIS A 548 30.72 17.55 17.87
N PRO A 549 30.36 18.74 17.39
CA PRO A 549 30.76 19.23 16.08
C PRO A 549 32.27 19.18 15.86
N TYR A 550 32.67 18.93 14.61
CA TYR A 550 34.06 19.06 14.23
C TYR A 550 34.48 20.56 14.14
N GLU A 551 35.64 20.96 14.63
CA GLU A 551 36.73 20.14 15.18
C GLU A 551 36.75 20.13 16.73
N GLY A 552 36.19 21.16 17.36
CA GLY A 552 36.11 21.28 18.81
C GLY A 552 37.37 21.93 19.40
N LEU A 553 37.79 21.45 20.58
CA LEU A 553 38.92 21.97 21.31
C LEU A 553 40.27 21.69 20.62
N GLN A 554 41.13 22.70 20.54
CA GLN A 554 42.48 22.65 19.99
C GLN A 554 43.56 23.04 21.02
N GLY A 555 44.82 22.75 20.68
CA GLY A 555 45.99 23.35 21.35
C GLY A 555 46.20 22.96 22.81
N GLY A 556 45.74 21.79 23.26
CA GLY A 556 45.82 21.40 24.68
C GLY A 556 44.59 21.77 25.52
N GLY A 557 43.55 22.31 24.89
CA GLY A 557 42.31 22.71 25.57
C GLY A 557 42.21 24.22 25.82
N HIS A 558 42.83 25.05 24.98
CA HIS A 558 42.87 26.50 25.16
C HIS A 558 42.09 27.27 24.09
N ASN A 559 41.44 26.56 23.16
CA ASN A 559 40.97 27.13 21.91
C ASN A 559 39.83 26.30 21.36
N VAL A 560 38.86 26.94 20.72
CA VAL A 560 37.79 26.22 20.01
C VAL A 560 37.82 26.57 18.53
N ILE A 561 37.65 25.55 17.69
CA ILE A 561 37.36 25.73 16.26
C ILE A 561 36.09 24.97 15.88
N LEU A 562 35.16 25.68 15.25
CA LEU A 562 33.98 25.10 14.66
C LEU A 562 34.00 25.25 13.15
N HIS A 563 33.63 24.17 12.48
CA HIS A 563 33.35 24.18 11.06
C HIS A 563 31.84 24.30 10.80
N PHE A 564 31.48 25.00 9.73
CA PHE A 564 30.11 25.23 9.31
C PHE A 564 29.94 24.80 7.87
N CYS A 565 28.91 24.01 7.62
CA CYS A 565 28.49 23.59 6.29
C CYS A 565 27.34 24.48 5.85
N TYR A 566 27.62 25.41 4.95
CA TYR A 566 26.62 26.34 4.40
C TYR A 566 25.97 25.74 3.16
N TYR A 567 24.66 25.50 3.22
CA TYR A 567 23.89 24.91 2.14
C TYR A 567 23.14 26.00 1.39
N GLN A 568 23.35 26.01 0.07
CA GLN A 568 22.70 26.94 -0.84
C GLN A 568 22.02 26.19 -1.96
N ARG A 569 20.87 26.69 -2.40
CA ARG A 569 20.14 26.13 -3.54
C ARG A 569 21.06 26.06 -4.77
N SER A 570 21.10 24.89 -5.39
CA SER A 570 21.91 24.62 -6.58
C SER A 570 21.33 25.20 -7.86
#